data_AF-A0A814EJQ8-F1
#
_entry.id   AF-A0A814EJQ8-F1
#
_cell.length_a   1.000
_cell.length_b   1.000
_cell.length_c   1.000
_cell.angle_alpha   90.00
_cell.angle_beta   90.00
_cell.angle_gamma   90.00
#
_symmetry.space_group_name_H-M   'P 1'
#
loop_
_entity.id
_entity.type
_entity.pdbx_description
1 polymer ?
#
loop_
_entity_poly.entity_id
_entity_poly.type
_entity_poly.pdbx_seq_one_letter_code
_entity_poly.pdbx_strand_id
1 'polypeptide(L)'
;MGNRIVTKFGKSKSLTDEEIVEIQKISKLSAEEIREEHKGFLKLQPTGKMTKEQFIHMSKLLDFDCDMTDKVACEKAFATFDKNKNGTIEFDEFLLAMHFLRPNTIESNVDILFRGFDFSGDGYLDHEEVTAIFDGAVALNLVKDADPDYAEKTASEVFAILGLSDDSKINKEQLIKGISLPIVMKKKKSVSQITTITTTTTTTTAVETTEAATTTEELLFTSMSNNNYLKWSQNVSILATHGPGDDLNEGRDTQGIYIDDDNQTIYYTRYNSDRVVALKFGEKSVEIAAGGNGPGDDLNQLNNPSDVTVDKKKDLLIICDKGNERVVQWSRQNQTSPEIIISKIECNGVTIDNDGDIYVSEEETHSVKRLKQGETKVTTVAGGNGCGYNSDQLNNPAYIFVDKQYSIYVCNFKYGRVTKWIKDAKEGIIVTEKQNPDDSISWWDYPSGMAIDHFGNVYVSEINQNRIVRWSEKSEEGYVVMYGGNGQRPPDLFRGPGAISFDREGNLYVADNFLHRIVKIDVDVN
;
A
#
# COMPACT_ATOMS: atom_id res chain seq x y z
N MET A 1 -31.72 -11.97 -36.67
CA MET A 1 -30.52 -12.71 -36.26
C MET A 1 -29.55 -11.68 -35.69
N GLY A 2 -29.63 -11.43 -34.39
CA GLY A 2 -28.84 -10.38 -33.73
C GLY A 2 -27.47 -10.92 -33.33
N ASN A 3 -26.42 -10.20 -33.73
CA ASN A 3 -25.05 -10.48 -33.29
C ASN A 3 -24.95 -10.20 -31.79
N ARG A 4 -24.92 -11.29 -31.00
CA ARG A 4 -24.44 -11.29 -29.63
C ARG A 4 -22.95 -10.91 -29.63
N ILE A 5 -22.60 -9.81 -28.97
CA ILE A 5 -21.21 -9.57 -28.52
C ILE A 5 -21.01 -10.49 -27.31
N VAL A 6 -20.80 -11.79 -27.58
CA VAL A 6 -20.25 -12.74 -26.62
C VAL A 6 -18.88 -13.07 -27.16
N THR A 7 -17.92 -12.18 -26.93
CA THR A 7 -16.51 -12.43 -27.17
C THR A 7 -16.08 -13.49 -26.16
N LYS A 8 -15.89 -14.72 -26.64
CA LYS A 8 -15.23 -15.78 -25.89
C LYS A 8 -13.77 -15.33 -25.68
N PHE A 9 -13.38 -14.89 -24.49
CA PHE A 9 -11.97 -14.73 -24.17
C PHE A 9 -11.36 -16.14 -24.02
N GLY A 10 -10.60 -16.54 -25.04
CA GLY A 10 -10.20 -17.91 -25.24
C GLY A 10 -8.83 -18.21 -24.64
N LYS A 11 -8.77 -19.12 -23.64
CA LYS A 11 -7.73 -20.15 -23.36
C LYS A 11 -6.22 -19.83 -23.51
N SER A 12 -5.80 -18.59 -23.79
CA SER A 12 -4.46 -18.23 -24.23
C SER A 12 -3.65 -17.60 -23.10
N LYS A 13 -2.35 -17.93 -23.04
CA LYS A 13 -1.38 -17.34 -22.10
C LYS A 13 -1.08 -15.84 -22.36
N SER A 14 -1.68 -15.23 -23.38
CA SER A 14 -1.50 -13.81 -23.74
C SER A 14 -2.74 -13.23 -24.42
N LEU A 15 -3.04 -11.96 -24.12
CA LEU A 15 -4.04 -11.16 -24.83
C LEU A 15 -3.59 -10.84 -26.25
N THR A 16 -4.53 -10.82 -27.19
CA THR A 16 -4.34 -10.32 -28.54
C THR A 16 -4.28 -8.79 -28.58
N ASP A 17 -3.68 -8.22 -29.62
CA ASP A 17 -3.63 -6.75 -29.76
C ASP A 17 -5.03 -6.14 -29.93
N GLU A 18 -5.99 -6.88 -30.48
CA GLU A 18 -7.39 -6.47 -30.57
C GLU A 18 -8.05 -6.40 -29.19
N GLU A 19 -7.88 -7.43 -28.35
CA GLU A 19 -8.36 -7.44 -26.96
C GLU A 19 -7.71 -6.33 -26.12
N ILE A 20 -6.43 -6.08 -26.31
CA ILE A 20 -5.73 -4.97 -25.63
C ILE A 20 -6.34 -3.63 -26.05
N VAL A 21 -6.55 -3.39 -27.35
CA VAL A 21 -7.17 -2.14 -27.83
C VAL A 21 -8.58 -1.96 -27.27
N GLU A 22 -9.35 -3.03 -27.11
CA GLU A 22 -10.66 -2.97 -26.45
C GLU A 22 -10.56 -2.62 -24.97
N ILE A 23 -9.65 -3.26 -24.23
CA ILE A 23 -9.41 -2.97 -22.81
C ILE A 23 -8.85 -1.55 -22.60
N GLN A 24 -8.02 -1.05 -23.51
CA GLN A 24 -7.50 0.33 -23.49
C GLN A 24 -8.63 1.36 -23.61
N LYS A 25 -9.65 1.08 -24.44
CA LYS A 25 -10.83 1.95 -24.59
C LYS A 25 -11.65 2.00 -23.29
N ILE A 26 -11.62 0.94 -22.49
CA ILE A 26 -12.42 0.81 -21.27
C ILE A 26 -11.67 1.35 -20.04
N SER A 27 -10.41 0.96 -19.85
CA SER A 27 -9.66 1.15 -18.60
C SER A 27 -8.78 2.39 -18.53
N LYS A 28 -8.56 3.09 -19.66
CA LYS A 28 -7.57 4.17 -19.84
C LYS A 28 -6.11 3.74 -19.59
N LEU A 29 -5.84 2.45 -19.40
CA LEU A 29 -4.50 1.91 -19.25
C LEU A 29 -3.77 1.86 -20.59
N SER A 30 -2.45 1.96 -20.55
CA SER A 30 -1.56 1.67 -21.66
C SER A 30 -1.56 0.17 -21.99
N ALA A 31 -1.14 -0.16 -23.21
CA ALA A 31 -1.03 -1.55 -23.65
C ALA A 31 0.02 -2.33 -22.82
N GLU A 32 0.96 -1.63 -22.18
CA GLU A 32 1.97 -2.21 -21.30
C GLU A 32 1.36 -2.54 -19.93
N GLU A 33 0.65 -1.60 -19.31
CA GLU A 33 -0.07 -1.81 -18.05
C GLU A 33 -1.09 -2.95 -18.15
N ILE A 34 -1.85 -3.03 -19.25
CA ILE A 34 -2.82 -4.13 -19.47
C ILE A 34 -2.11 -5.49 -19.52
N ARG A 35 -0.94 -5.56 -20.16
CA ARG A 35 -0.16 -6.81 -20.24
C ARG A 35 0.43 -7.19 -18.87
N GLU A 36 0.83 -6.21 -18.06
CA GLU A 36 1.32 -6.45 -16.69
C GLU A 36 0.20 -6.93 -15.77
N GLU A 37 -0.96 -6.27 -15.78
CA GLU A 37 -2.14 -6.65 -15.02
C GLU A 37 -2.64 -8.04 -15.45
N HIS A 38 -2.66 -8.34 -16.76
CA HIS A 38 -3.03 -9.67 -17.28
C HIS A 38 -2.05 -10.76 -16.83
N LYS A 39 -0.75 -10.44 -16.81
CA LYS A 39 0.27 -11.35 -16.29
C LYS A 39 0.10 -11.58 -14.79
N GLY A 40 -0.28 -10.56 -14.03
CA GLY A 40 -0.65 -10.67 -12.61
C GLY A 40 -1.87 -11.55 -12.41
N PHE A 41 -2.94 -11.32 -13.17
CA PHE A 41 -4.16 -12.12 -13.14
C PHE A 41 -3.90 -13.59 -13.48
N LEU A 42 -3.13 -13.89 -14.52
CA LEU A 42 -2.78 -15.28 -14.89
C LEU A 42 -1.87 -15.98 -13.87
N LYS A 43 -1.10 -15.24 -13.06
CA LYS A 43 -0.34 -15.84 -11.94
C LYS A 43 -1.27 -16.30 -10.83
N LEU A 44 -2.28 -15.49 -10.50
CA LEU A 44 -3.28 -15.82 -9.48
C LEU A 44 -4.30 -16.85 -9.99
N GLN A 45 -4.65 -16.75 -11.28
CA GLN A 45 -5.64 -17.59 -11.97
C GLN A 45 -5.03 -18.21 -13.23
N PRO A 46 -4.26 -19.31 -13.11
CA PRO A 46 -3.57 -19.96 -14.24
C PRO A 46 -4.51 -20.45 -15.36
N THR A 47 -5.80 -20.59 -15.06
CA THR A 47 -6.88 -20.95 -15.97
C THR A 47 -7.37 -19.79 -16.84
N GLY A 48 -7.00 -18.55 -16.51
CA GLY A 48 -7.54 -17.33 -17.12
C GLY A 48 -9.00 -17.05 -16.78
N LYS A 49 -9.55 -17.77 -15.80
CA LYS A 49 -10.94 -17.68 -15.34
C LYS A 49 -10.96 -17.81 -13.83
N MET A 50 -11.79 -16.99 -13.17
CA MET A 50 -11.93 -16.98 -11.73
C MET A 50 -13.32 -17.50 -11.34
N THR A 51 -13.38 -18.57 -10.55
CA THR A 51 -14.66 -19.05 -10.00
C THR A 51 -15.17 -18.14 -8.89
N LYS A 52 -16.41 -18.34 -8.48
CA LYS A 52 -17.01 -17.64 -7.34
C LYS A 52 -16.20 -17.80 -6.06
N GLU A 53 -15.70 -18.99 -5.77
CA GLU A 53 -14.87 -19.26 -4.58
C GLU A 53 -13.55 -18.49 -4.65
N GLN A 54 -12.95 -18.41 -5.85
CA GLN A 54 -11.72 -17.68 -6.08
C GLN A 54 -11.93 -16.16 -6.04
N PHE A 55 -13.07 -15.67 -6.53
CA PHE A 55 -13.47 -14.26 -6.40
C PHE A 55 -13.68 -13.87 -4.94
N ILE A 56 -14.32 -14.74 -4.13
CA ILE A 56 -14.48 -14.55 -2.69
C ILE A 56 -13.12 -14.56 -1.96
N HIS A 57 -12.18 -15.40 -2.39
CA HIS A 57 -10.85 -15.44 -1.81
C HIS A 57 -10.05 -14.17 -2.18
N MET A 58 -10.15 -13.75 -3.44
CA MET A 58 -9.50 -12.56 -3.96
C MET A 58 -10.09 -11.27 -3.39
N SER A 59 -11.41 -11.18 -3.18
CA SER A 59 -12.03 -10.02 -2.55
C SER A 59 -11.57 -9.79 -1.11
N LYS A 60 -11.23 -10.86 -0.40
CA LYS A 60 -10.55 -10.81 0.90
C LYS A 60 -9.12 -10.30 0.73
N LEU A 61 -8.36 -10.83 -0.23
CA LEU A 61 -6.97 -10.39 -0.48
C LEU A 61 -6.86 -8.90 -0.85
N LEU A 62 -7.88 -8.34 -1.50
CA LEU A 62 -7.90 -6.98 -2.05
C LEU A 62 -8.67 -5.95 -1.19
N ASP A 63 -9.12 -6.34 0.00
CA ASP A 63 -9.85 -5.48 0.96
C ASP A 63 -11.10 -4.80 0.36
N PHE A 64 -11.91 -5.56 -0.38
CA PHE A 64 -13.21 -5.08 -0.82
C PHE A 64 -14.15 -4.98 0.40
N ASP A 65 -14.81 -3.84 0.57
CA ASP A 65 -15.74 -3.54 1.69
C ASP A 65 -17.04 -4.39 1.64
N CYS A 66 -17.03 -5.53 0.95
CA CYS A 66 -18.13 -6.48 0.89
C CYS A 66 -18.08 -7.43 2.11
N ASP A 67 -19.21 -7.59 2.81
CA ASP A 67 -19.33 -8.62 3.85
C ASP A 67 -19.35 -10.02 3.22
N MET A 68 -18.16 -10.61 3.08
CA MET A 68 -18.01 -11.94 2.48
C MET A 68 -18.37 -13.09 3.43
N THR A 69 -18.92 -12.79 4.60
CA THR A 69 -19.55 -13.78 5.50
C THR A 69 -21.03 -13.98 5.19
N ASP A 70 -21.67 -13.03 4.50
CA ASP A 70 -23.02 -13.17 3.95
C ASP A 70 -22.97 -13.79 2.55
N LYS A 71 -23.45 -15.03 2.46
CA LYS A 71 -23.55 -15.80 1.22
C LYS A 71 -24.38 -15.07 0.15
N VAL A 72 -25.38 -14.29 0.55
CA VAL A 72 -26.26 -13.54 -0.36
C VAL A 72 -25.54 -12.32 -0.92
N ALA A 73 -24.81 -11.56 -0.10
CA ALA A 73 -24.00 -10.43 -0.56
C ALA A 73 -22.88 -10.88 -1.53
N CYS A 74 -22.21 -12.00 -1.23
CA CYS A 74 -21.23 -12.61 -2.12
C CYS A 74 -21.81 -13.02 -3.48
N GLU A 75 -23.02 -13.61 -3.45
CA GLU A 75 -23.73 -14.02 -4.67
C GLU A 75 -24.08 -12.83 -5.54
N LYS A 76 -24.53 -11.73 -4.92
CA LYS A 76 -24.83 -10.49 -5.63
C LYS A 76 -23.57 -9.82 -6.19
N ALA A 77 -22.50 -9.72 -5.41
CA ALA A 77 -21.23 -9.15 -5.87
C ALA A 77 -20.66 -9.94 -7.05
N PHE A 78 -20.60 -11.27 -6.94
CA PHE A 78 -20.14 -12.13 -8.03
C PHE A 78 -21.01 -11.98 -9.28
N ALA A 79 -22.34 -12.00 -9.12
CA ALA A 79 -23.28 -11.85 -10.24
C ALA A 79 -23.22 -10.46 -10.90
N THR A 80 -22.75 -9.44 -10.18
CA THR A 80 -22.56 -8.08 -10.73
C THR A 80 -21.36 -8.03 -11.67
N PHE A 81 -20.29 -8.78 -11.36
CA PHE A 81 -19.05 -8.76 -12.13
C PHE A 81 -18.96 -9.87 -13.19
N ASP A 82 -19.66 -10.99 -13.02
CA ASP A 82 -19.85 -12.05 -14.05
C ASP A 82 -20.87 -11.58 -15.11
N LYS A 83 -20.43 -10.67 -15.99
CA LYS A 83 -21.29 -9.98 -16.97
C LYS A 83 -21.92 -10.93 -17.95
N ASN A 84 -21.15 -11.90 -18.43
CA ASN A 84 -21.64 -12.86 -19.42
C ASN A 84 -22.42 -14.02 -18.78
N LYS A 85 -22.60 -14.00 -17.44
CA LYS A 85 -23.33 -14.97 -16.62
C LYS A 85 -22.85 -16.40 -16.87
N ASN A 86 -21.56 -16.57 -17.14
CA ASN A 86 -20.98 -17.87 -17.45
C ASN A 86 -20.51 -18.61 -16.19
N GLY A 87 -20.66 -18.01 -15.01
CA GLY A 87 -20.27 -18.56 -13.73
C GLY A 87 -18.80 -18.38 -13.40
N THR A 88 -18.05 -17.60 -14.19
CA THR A 88 -16.64 -17.28 -13.97
C THR A 88 -16.34 -15.83 -14.35
N ILE A 89 -15.48 -15.17 -13.59
CA ILE A 89 -14.99 -13.82 -13.90
C ILE A 89 -13.73 -13.95 -14.76
N GLU A 90 -13.77 -13.35 -15.95
CA GLU A 90 -12.66 -13.28 -16.90
C GLU A 90 -11.82 -12.00 -16.69
N PHE A 91 -10.70 -11.85 -17.39
CA PHE A 91 -9.72 -10.81 -17.07
C PHE A 91 -10.28 -9.38 -17.23
N ASP A 92 -11.11 -9.14 -18.24
CA ASP A 92 -11.77 -7.86 -18.50
C ASP A 92 -12.81 -7.52 -17.41
N GLU A 93 -13.59 -8.51 -16.99
CA GLU A 93 -14.54 -8.43 -15.87
C GLU A 93 -13.81 -8.17 -14.54
N PHE A 94 -12.67 -8.84 -14.33
CA PHE A 94 -11.79 -8.60 -13.18
C PHE A 94 -11.21 -7.18 -13.18
N LEU A 95 -10.73 -6.70 -14.32
CA LEU A 95 -10.15 -5.36 -14.43
C LEU A 95 -11.18 -4.27 -14.12
N LEU A 96 -12.43 -4.49 -14.53
CA LEU A 96 -13.54 -3.60 -14.21
C LEU A 96 -13.90 -3.63 -12.72
N ALA A 97 -13.94 -4.82 -12.11
CA ALA A 97 -14.10 -4.96 -10.66
C ALA A 97 -13.02 -4.17 -9.91
N MET A 98 -11.75 -4.36 -10.28
CA MET A 98 -10.61 -3.63 -9.69
C MET A 98 -10.73 -2.10 -9.80
N HIS A 99 -11.26 -1.60 -10.91
CA HIS A 99 -11.40 -0.17 -11.13
C HIS A 99 -12.57 0.44 -10.35
N PHE A 100 -13.65 -0.33 -10.17
CA PHE A 100 -14.79 0.04 -9.34
C PHE A 100 -14.41 0.13 -7.86
N LEU A 101 -13.43 -0.67 -7.45
CA LEU A 101 -13.07 -0.91 -6.05
C LEU A 101 -11.93 -0.03 -5.51
N ARG A 102 -11.25 0.73 -6.38
CA ARG A 102 -10.25 1.72 -5.94
C ARG A 102 -10.91 2.90 -5.25
N PRO A 103 -10.34 3.43 -4.14
CA PRO A 103 -10.93 4.53 -3.37
C PRO A 103 -10.77 5.88 -4.09
N ASN A 104 -11.49 6.07 -5.19
CA ASN A 104 -11.75 7.37 -5.79
C ASN A 104 -13.26 7.59 -5.83
N THR A 105 -13.70 8.85 -5.77
CA THR A 105 -15.13 9.18 -5.73
C THR A 105 -15.87 8.60 -6.95
N ILE A 106 -17.14 8.20 -6.78
CA ILE A 106 -18.04 7.78 -7.88
C ILE A 106 -17.99 8.79 -9.03
N GLU A 107 -17.89 10.08 -8.69
CA GLU A 107 -17.78 11.22 -9.62
C GLU A 107 -16.50 11.20 -10.46
N SER A 108 -15.35 10.82 -9.88
CA SER A 108 -14.06 10.73 -10.60
C SER A 108 -13.99 9.55 -11.58
N ASN A 109 -14.84 8.52 -11.40
CA ASN A 109 -14.82 7.28 -12.17
C ASN A 109 -16.09 7.02 -13.00
N VAL A 110 -16.98 8.01 -13.19
CA VAL A 110 -18.22 7.84 -13.99
C VAL A 110 -17.94 7.39 -15.43
N ASP A 111 -16.79 7.74 -16.02
CA ASP A 111 -16.37 7.22 -17.33
C ASP A 111 -16.28 5.69 -17.37
N ILE A 112 -15.75 5.12 -16.29
CA ILE A 112 -15.43 3.70 -16.18
C ILE A 112 -16.67 2.94 -15.75
N LEU A 113 -17.51 3.54 -14.89
CA LEU A 113 -18.84 3.05 -14.56
C LEU A 113 -19.74 3.01 -15.79
N PHE A 114 -19.84 4.11 -16.53
CA PHE A 114 -20.68 4.20 -17.72
C PHE A 114 -20.25 3.18 -18.79
N ARG A 115 -18.96 3.04 -19.05
CA ARG A 115 -18.45 2.05 -20.03
C ARG A 115 -18.46 0.62 -19.51
N GLY A 116 -18.36 0.44 -18.20
CA GLY A 116 -18.34 -0.87 -17.55
C GLY A 116 -19.73 -1.52 -17.50
N PHE A 117 -20.79 -0.72 -17.43
CA PHE A 117 -22.17 -1.19 -17.28
C PHE A 117 -23.05 -1.01 -18.53
N ASP A 118 -22.57 -0.33 -19.59
CA ASP A 118 -23.18 -0.39 -20.92
C ASP A 118 -22.91 -1.78 -21.54
N PHE A 119 -23.72 -2.76 -21.15
CA PHE A 119 -23.65 -4.13 -21.63
C PHE A 119 -24.07 -4.22 -23.09
N SER A 120 -24.93 -3.31 -23.53
CA SER A 120 -25.39 -3.23 -24.92
C SER A 120 -24.33 -2.70 -25.89
N GLY A 121 -23.35 -1.94 -25.38
CA GLY A 121 -22.27 -1.32 -26.15
C GLY A 121 -22.76 -0.23 -27.10
N ASP A 122 -23.96 0.31 -26.88
CA ASP A 122 -24.59 1.30 -27.76
C ASP A 122 -24.31 2.75 -27.35
N GLY A 123 -23.55 2.95 -26.26
CA GLY A 123 -23.18 4.25 -25.74
C GLY A 123 -24.24 4.89 -24.85
N TYR A 124 -25.25 4.12 -24.43
CA TYR A 124 -26.31 4.52 -23.51
C TYR A 124 -26.54 3.42 -22.45
N LEU A 125 -27.08 3.81 -21.29
CA LEU A 125 -27.49 2.88 -20.25
C LEU A 125 -29.01 2.79 -20.21
N ASP A 126 -29.54 1.57 -20.26
CA ASP A 126 -30.93 1.30 -19.93
C ASP A 126 -31.15 1.15 -18.41
N HIS A 127 -32.41 0.96 -18.01
CA HIS A 127 -32.78 0.90 -16.60
C HIS A 127 -32.15 -0.30 -15.86
N GLU A 128 -32.06 -1.47 -16.51
CA GLU A 128 -31.40 -2.65 -15.92
C GLU A 128 -29.90 -2.41 -15.71
N GLU A 129 -29.25 -1.76 -16.67
CA GLU A 129 -27.82 -1.38 -16.60
C GLU A 129 -27.55 -0.35 -15.50
N VAL A 130 -28.46 0.62 -15.30
CA VAL A 130 -28.36 1.60 -14.20
C VAL A 130 -28.64 0.95 -12.84
N THR A 131 -29.61 0.04 -12.74
CA THR A 131 -29.86 -0.73 -11.51
C THR A 131 -28.65 -1.56 -11.13
N ALA A 132 -27.97 -2.20 -12.10
CA ALA A 132 -26.76 -2.98 -11.87
C ALA A 132 -25.60 -2.14 -11.26
N ILE A 133 -25.49 -0.85 -11.61
CA ILE A 133 -24.50 0.06 -10.99
C ILE A 133 -24.77 0.21 -9.49
N PHE A 134 -26.03 0.44 -9.10
CA PHE A 134 -26.40 0.62 -7.70
C PHE A 134 -26.39 -0.70 -6.92
N ASP A 135 -26.73 -1.82 -7.56
CA ASP A 135 -26.58 -3.16 -6.98
C ASP A 135 -25.12 -3.47 -6.67
N GLY A 136 -24.20 -3.11 -7.58
CA GLY A 136 -22.76 -3.20 -7.32
C GLY A 136 -22.33 -2.36 -6.13
N ALA A 137 -22.85 -1.13 -6.01
CA ALA A 137 -22.54 -0.26 -4.86
C ALA A 137 -23.08 -0.81 -3.53
N VAL A 138 -24.26 -1.45 -3.53
CA VAL A 138 -24.83 -2.11 -2.35
C VAL A 138 -24.05 -3.38 -1.99
N ALA A 139 -23.73 -4.22 -2.98
CA ALA A 139 -23.00 -5.47 -2.76
C ALA A 139 -21.58 -5.24 -2.21
N LEU A 140 -21.02 -4.06 -2.50
CA LEU A 140 -19.73 -3.60 -2.00
C LEU A 140 -19.84 -2.74 -0.73
N ASN A 141 -21.02 -2.70 -0.10
CA ASN A 141 -21.29 -1.94 1.13
C ASN A 141 -20.92 -0.44 1.06
N LEU A 142 -20.82 0.12 -0.15
CA LEU A 142 -20.60 1.55 -0.34
C LEU A 142 -21.82 2.36 0.12
N VAL A 143 -22.97 1.68 0.28
CA VAL A 143 -24.21 2.17 0.87
C VAL A 143 -24.56 1.29 2.08
N LYS A 144 -24.36 1.82 3.29
CA LYS A 144 -24.72 1.12 4.54
C LYS A 144 -26.24 1.02 4.70
N ASP A 145 -26.70 -0.11 5.25
CA ASP A 145 -28.11 -0.36 5.60
C ASP A 145 -29.08 -0.15 4.42
N ALA A 146 -28.66 -0.54 3.21
CA ALA A 146 -29.50 -0.50 2.02
C ALA A 146 -30.66 -1.50 2.14
N ASP A 147 -31.88 -1.06 1.82
CA ASP A 147 -33.02 -1.97 1.71
C ASP A 147 -32.89 -2.85 0.45
N PRO A 148 -33.52 -4.04 0.40
CA PRO A 148 -33.39 -4.96 -0.73
C PRO A 148 -33.74 -4.36 -2.10
N ASP A 149 -34.58 -3.32 -2.11
CA ASP A 149 -35.04 -2.61 -3.31
C ASP A 149 -34.27 -1.30 -3.56
N TYR A 150 -33.19 -1.02 -2.82
CA TYR A 150 -32.47 0.24 -2.88
C TYR A 150 -32.01 0.58 -4.30
N ALA A 151 -31.41 -0.40 -4.98
CA ALA A 151 -30.85 -0.22 -6.32
C ALA A 151 -31.94 0.15 -7.33
N GLU A 152 -33.03 -0.59 -7.34
CA GLU A 152 -34.18 -0.39 -8.22
C GLU A 152 -34.88 0.95 -7.97
N LYS A 153 -35.06 1.33 -6.69
CA LYS A 153 -35.63 2.63 -6.31
C LYS A 153 -34.74 3.78 -6.77
N THR A 154 -33.44 3.65 -6.55
CA THR A 154 -32.46 4.71 -6.88
C THR A 154 -32.32 4.86 -8.39
N ALA A 155 -32.30 3.75 -9.15
CA ALA A 155 -32.33 3.79 -10.61
C ALA A 155 -33.59 4.51 -11.12
N SER A 156 -34.76 4.10 -10.66
CA SER A 156 -36.04 4.73 -11.03
C SER A 156 -36.08 6.23 -10.67
N GLU A 157 -35.51 6.61 -9.52
CA GLU A 157 -35.37 8.02 -9.13
C GLU A 157 -34.44 8.80 -10.07
N VAL A 158 -33.34 8.21 -10.55
CA VAL A 158 -32.45 8.84 -11.54
C VAL A 158 -33.21 9.12 -12.85
N PHE A 159 -33.97 8.16 -13.37
CA PHE A 159 -34.79 8.36 -14.56
C PHE A 159 -35.87 9.43 -14.35
N ALA A 160 -36.58 9.37 -13.22
CA ALA A 160 -37.60 10.35 -12.88
C ALA A 160 -37.05 11.78 -12.75
N ILE A 161 -35.88 11.94 -12.12
CA ILE A 161 -35.17 13.22 -11.98
C ILE A 161 -34.78 13.81 -13.34
N LEU A 162 -34.42 12.95 -14.28
CA LEU A 162 -34.09 13.34 -15.65
C LEU A 162 -35.34 13.59 -16.51
N GLY A 163 -36.54 13.33 -15.98
CA GLY A 163 -37.81 13.46 -16.69
C GLY A 163 -38.02 12.38 -17.74
N LEU A 164 -37.41 11.21 -17.54
CA LEU A 164 -37.44 10.07 -18.45
C LEU A 164 -38.28 8.93 -17.85
N SER A 165 -38.86 8.12 -18.71
CA SER A 165 -39.53 6.86 -18.33
C SER A 165 -38.50 5.73 -18.19
N ASP A 166 -38.87 4.66 -17.48
CA ASP A 166 -37.98 3.52 -17.20
C ASP A 166 -37.59 2.71 -18.46
N ASP A 167 -38.30 2.88 -19.58
CA ASP A 167 -37.95 2.30 -20.88
C ASP A 167 -36.99 3.19 -21.71
N SER A 168 -36.63 4.36 -21.19
CA SER A 168 -35.68 5.26 -21.82
C SER A 168 -34.24 4.76 -21.62
N LYS A 169 -33.31 5.33 -22.39
CA LYS A 169 -31.87 5.16 -22.16
C LYS A 169 -31.22 6.49 -21.82
N ILE A 170 -30.20 6.47 -20.97
CA ILE A 170 -29.47 7.67 -20.55
C ILE A 170 -28.03 7.65 -21.03
N ASN A 171 -27.55 8.81 -21.48
CA ASN A 171 -26.15 8.99 -21.79
C ASN A 171 -25.33 9.36 -20.54
N LYS A 172 -24.01 9.41 -20.70
CA LYS A 172 -23.07 9.69 -19.61
C LYS A 172 -23.33 11.03 -18.90
N GLU A 173 -23.63 12.09 -19.64
CA GLU A 173 -23.89 13.42 -19.06
C GLU A 173 -25.17 13.42 -18.23
N GLN A 174 -26.18 12.69 -18.69
CA GLN A 174 -27.43 12.49 -17.97
C GLN A 174 -27.23 11.65 -16.70
N LEU A 175 -26.43 10.59 -16.75
CA LEU A 175 -26.08 9.79 -15.56
C LEU A 175 -25.39 10.65 -14.48
N ILE A 176 -24.37 11.44 -14.86
CA ILE A 176 -23.68 12.37 -13.95
C ILE A 176 -24.69 13.31 -13.30
N LYS A 177 -25.53 13.94 -14.12
CA LYS A 177 -26.54 14.88 -13.64
C LYS A 177 -27.55 14.23 -12.69
N GLY A 178 -27.95 12.99 -12.95
CA GLY A 178 -28.88 12.24 -12.10
C GLY A 178 -28.30 11.90 -10.73
N ILE A 179 -27.04 11.45 -10.68
CA ILE A 179 -26.36 11.02 -9.44
C ILE A 179 -25.90 12.23 -8.60
N SER A 180 -25.52 13.35 -9.23
CA SER A 180 -25.04 14.56 -8.53
C SER A 180 -26.14 15.39 -7.87
N LEU A 181 -27.43 15.00 -7.95
CA LEU A 181 -28.52 15.79 -7.38
C LEU A 181 -28.72 15.49 -5.88
N PRO A 182 -29.02 16.51 -5.03
CA PRO A 182 -28.95 16.41 -3.57
C PRO A 182 -29.86 15.35 -2.91
N ILE A 183 -30.87 14.86 -3.62
CA ILE A 183 -31.82 13.86 -3.12
C ILE A 183 -31.14 12.49 -3.05
N VAL A 184 -30.39 12.11 -4.08
CA VAL A 184 -29.63 10.84 -4.15
C VAL A 184 -28.48 10.83 -3.14
N MET A 185 -27.88 11.99 -2.85
CA MET A 185 -26.73 12.12 -1.94
C MET A 185 -27.08 12.20 -0.43
N LYS A 186 -28.36 12.29 -0.04
CA LYS A 186 -28.77 12.56 1.35
C LYS A 186 -28.49 11.46 2.38
N LYS A 187 -28.08 10.25 1.97
CA LYS A 187 -27.71 9.16 2.91
C LYS A 187 -26.24 9.15 3.35
N LYS A 188 -25.40 10.12 2.93
CA LYS A 188 -23.93 10.09 3.18
C LYS A 188 -23.36 11.11 4.18
N LYS A 189 -24.17 11.83 4.97
CA LYS A 189 -23.64 12.75 5.99
C LYS A 189 -23.73 12.17 7.40
N SER A 190 -22.55 11.85 7.94
CA SER A 190 -22.26 11.49 9.33
C SER A 190 -22.87 12.50 10.31
N VAL A 191 -23.53 12.01 11.36
CA VAL A 191 -24.07 12.82 12.46
C VAL A 191 -22.95 13.06 13.47
N SER A 192 -22.28 14.20 13.37
CA SER A 192 -21.55 14.81 14.49
C SER A 192 -22.36 15.99 15.03
N GLN A 193 -22.81 15.83 16.27
CA GLN A 193 -23.29 16.80 17.25
C GLN A 193 -23.89 18.13 16.76
N ILE A 194 -25.22 18.27 16.91
CA ILE A 194 -25.83 19.55 17.29
C ILE A 194 -26.80 19.32 18.46
N THR A 195 -26.39 19.82 19.61
CA THR A 195 -27.18 20.02 20.82
C THR A 195 -28.32 20.99 20.54
N THR A 196 -29.58 20.63 20.82
CA THR A 196 -30.59 21.59 21.30
C THR A 196 -31.58 20.89 22.21
N ILE A 197 -31.64 21.44 23.42
CA ILE A 197 -32.45 21.08 24.57
C ILE A 197 -33.92 21.40 24.28
N THR A 198 -34.85 20.47 24.56
CA THR A 198 -36.12 20.87 25.19
C THR A 198 -36.69 19.72 26.03
N THR A 199 -36.91 20.06 27.30
CA THR A 199 -37.46 19.31 28.42
C THR A 199 -38.87 18.75 28.21
N THR A 200 -39.13 17.53 28.68
CA THR A 200 -40.16 17.28 29.72
C THR A 200 -40.02 15.90 30.40
N THR A 201 -39.92 15.98 31.73
CA THR A 201 -40.26 15.06 32.85
C THR A 201 -41.13 13.84 32.49
N THR A 202 -40.99 12.63 33.08
CA THR A 202 -41.16 12.34 34.53
C THR A 202 -40.73 10.89 34.90
N THR A 203 -39.93 10.76 35.98
CA THR A 203 -39.96 9.83 37.15
C THR A 203 -39.89 8.28 37.10
N THR A 204 -38.79 7.76 37.71
CA THR A 204 -38.62 6.69 38.76
C THR A 204 -38.96 5.22 38.41
N THR A 205 -38.20 4.15 38.77
CA THR A 205 -37.47 3.83 40.02
C THR A 205 -36.56 2.58 39.85
N ALA A 206 -35.41 2.61 40.54
CA ALA A 206 -34.61 1.56 41.24
C ALA A 206 -34.06 0.26 40.59
N VAL A 207 -32.70 0.19 40.63
CA VAL A 207 -31.78 -0.80 41.25
C VAL A 207 -31.96 -2.31 41.00
N GLU A 208 -30.96 -2.96 40.36
CA GLU A 208 -30.17 -4.08 40.93
C GLU A 208 -28.98 -4.48 40.02
N THR A 209 -28.02 -5.17 40.64
CA THR A 209 -26.61 -5.36 40.28
C THR A 209 -26.30 -6.66 39.51
N THR A 210 -25.12 -6.65 38.84
CA THR A 210 -24.22 -7.78 38.50
C THR A 210 -24.69 -8.88 37.53
N GLU A 211 -24.10 -8.90 36.32
CA GLU A 211 -23.20 -9.97 35.83
C GLU A 211 -22.63 -9.56 34.47
N ALA A 212 -21.30 -9.58 34.33
CA ALA A 212 -20.60 -9.28 33.09
C ALA A 212 -20.75 -10.47 32.13
N ALA A 213 -21.71 -10.38 31.21
CA ALA A 213 -21.74 -11.21 30.02
C ALA A 213 -20.82 -10.57 28.97
N THR A 214 -19.60 -11.10 28.85
CA THR A 214 -18.78 -10.93 27.66
C THR A 214 -19.57 -11.46 26.47
N THR A 215 -20.07 -10.56 25.64
CA THR A 215 -20.88 -10.91 24.47
C THR A 215 -20.00 -11.49 23.38
N THR A 216 -20.54 -12.48 22.70
CA THR A 216 -19.93 -13.26 21.60
C THR A 216 -19.47 -12.39 20.41
N GLU A 217 -19.83 -11.10 20.39
CA GLU A 217 -19.36 -10.08 19.43
C GLU A 217 -17.86 -9.78 19.57
N GLU A 218 -17.29 -9.80 20.78
CA GLU A 218 -15.86 -9.54 21.01
C GLU A 218 -14.97 -10.66 20.44
N LEU A 219 -15.50 -11.89 20.38
CA LEU A 219 -14.84 -13.05 19.79
C LEU A 219 -15.01 -13.12 18.26
N LEU A 220 -16.10 -12.59 17.69
CA LEU A 220 -16.31 -12.55 16.25
C LEU A 220 -15.48 -11.45 15.57
N PHE A 221 -15.34 -10.27 16.21
CA PHE A 221 -14.56 -9.15 15.68
C PHE A 221 -13.06 -9.48 15.57
N THR A 222 -12.53 -10.25 16.52
CA THR A 222 -11.13 -10.73 16.53
C THR A 222 -10.86 -11.74 15.40
N SER A 223 -11.90 -12.40 14.85
CA SER A 223 -11.74 -13.40 13.78
C SER A 223 -11.84 -12.80 12.36
N MET A 224 -12.55 -11.69 12.19
CA MET A 224 -12.79 -11.05 10.88
C MET A 224 -11.68 -10.05 10.49
N SER A 225 -10.90 -9.53 11.44
CA SER A 225 -9.75 -8.65 11.17
C SER A 225 -8.49 -9.37 10.64
N ASN A 226 -8.53 -10.70 10.45
CA ASN A 226 -7.34 -11.53 10.24
C ASN A 226 -7.11 -12.04 8.79
N ASN A 227 -7.89 -11.60 7.78
CA ASN A 227 -7.87 -12.25 6.46
C ASN A 227 -7.53 -11.38 5.22
N ASN A 228 -7.20 -10.10 5.35
CA ASN A 228 -6.97 -9.21 4.20
C ASN A 228 -5.52 -8.75 4.05
N TYR A 229 -4.56 -9.58 4.41
CA TYR A 229 -3.17 -9.18 4.49
C TYR A 229 -2.26 -10.31 4.09
N LEU A 230 -1.10 -9.97 3.51
CA LEU A 230 0.02 -10.90 3.36
C LEU A 230 0.21 -11.60 4.71
N LYS A 231 -0.03 -12.91 4.73
CA LYS A 231 0.38 -13.78 5.83
C LYS A 231 1.78 -14.23 5.48
N TRP A 232 2.63 -14.39 6.47
CA TRP A 232 3.98 -14.90 6.26
C TRP A 232 4.13 -16.26 6.91
N SER A 233 4.92 -17.10 6.24
CA SER A 233 5.25 -18.40 6.77
C SER A 233 5.93 -18.24 8.14
N GLN A 234 5.71 -19.22 9.02
CA GLN A 234 6.39 -19.27 10.31
C GLN A 234 7.85 -19.78 10.17
N ASN A 235 8.33 -19.97 8.93
CA ASN A 235 9.67 -20.42 8.60
C ASN A 235 10.49 -19.24 8.09
N VAL A 236 11.79 -19.28 8.37
CA VAL A 236 12.70 -18.21 7.99
C VAL A 236 13.89 -18.77 7.24
N SER A 237 14.18 -18.17 6.09
CA SER A 237 15.40 -18.42 5.33
C SER A 237 16.46 -17.41 5.73
N ILE A 238 17.57 -17.88 6.31
CA ILE A 238 18.74 -17.04 6.60
C ILE A 238 19.50 -16.84 5.29
N LEU A 239 19.58 -15.60 4.81
CA LEU A 239 20.22 -15.28 3.53
C LEU A 239 21.69 -14.94 3.70
N ALA A 240 22.03 -14.18 4.74
CA ALA A 240 23.41 -13.90 5.09
C ALA A 240 23.60 -13.87 6.59
N THR A 241 24.78 -14.29 7.03
CA THR A 241 25.29 -14.13 8.39
C THR A 241 26.58 -13.34 8.29
N HIS A 242 26.70 -12.26 9.03
CA HIS A 242 27.94 -11.49 9.08
C HIS A 242 28.62 -11.82 10.41
N GLY A 243 29.92 -12.10 10.40
CA GLY A 243 30.64 -12.48 11.62
C GLY A 243 30.62 -11.34 12.65
N PRO A 244 30.68 -11.65 13.97
CA PRO A 244 30.70 -10.65 15.06
C PRO A 244 32.02 -9.86 15.16
N GLY A 245 32.79 -9.78 14.07
CA GLY A 245 34.12 -9.18 14.03
C GLY A 245 34.08 -7.76 13.50
N ASP A 246 33.74 -6.83 14.37
CA ASP A 246 34.32 -5.48 14.52
C ASP A 246 33.63 -4.90 15.78
N ASP A 247 34.38 -4.77 16.87
CA ASP A 247 33.93 -4.52 18.25
C ASP A 247 32.76 -3.51 18.43
N LEU A 248 31.49 -3.95 18.42
CA LEU A 248 30.36 -3.14 18.91
C LEU A 248 29.21 -4.01 19.45
N ASN A 249 29.14 -4.13 20.78
CA ASN A 249 27.93 -4.52 21.52
C ASN A 249 26.83 -3.43 21.47
N GLU A 250 26.63 -2.76 20.33
CA GLU A 250 25.67 -1.66 20.17
C GLU A 250 24.77 -1.86 18.93
N GLY A 251 24.01 -2.96 18.90
CA GLY A 251 22.59 -2.97 18.54
C GLY A 251 22.08 -2.47 17.16
N ARG A 252 22.90 -2.19 16.14
CA ARG A 252 22.40 -1.86 14.78
C ARG A 252 23.33 -2.32 13.67
N ASP A 253 23.19 -3.56 13.25
CA ASP A 253 24.07 -4.07 12.20
C ASP A 253 23.69 -3.63 10.80
N THR A 254 22.41 -3.32 10.52
CA THR A 254 21.96 -2.85 9.21
C THR A 254 21.06 -1.61 9.33
N GLN A 255 21.38 -0.56 8.57
CA GLN A 255 20.64 0.72 8.59
C GLN A 255 19.68 0.86 7.41
N GLY A 256 20.12 0.52 6.20
CA GLY A 256 19.31 0.50 4.98
C GLY A 256 19.39 -0.84 4.28
N ILE A 257 18.29 -1.25 3.64
CA ILE A 257 18.20 -2.46 2.83
C ILE A 257 17.35 -2.20 1.59
N TYR A 258 17.82 -2.67 0.45
CA TYR A 258 17.11 -2.63 -0.82
C TYR A 258 17.15 -3.99 -1.49
N ILE A 259 15.99 -4.46 -1.97
CA ILE A 259 15.86 -5.73 -2.67
C ILE A 259 15.72 -5.45 -4.17
N ASP A 260 16.70 -5.89 -4.95
CA ASP A 260 16.62 -5.88 -6.41
C ASP A 260 16.22 -7.26 -6.93
N ASP A 261 14.92 -7.46 -7.08
CA ASP A 261 14.34 -8.70 -7.59
C ASP A 261 14.76 -9.08 -9.00
N ASP A 262 15.02 -8.07 -9.86
CA ASP A 262 15.38 -8.31 -11.26
C ASP A 262 16.74 -9.02 -11.35
N ASN A 263 17.68 -8.62 -10.50
CA ASN A 263 19.02 -9.16 -10.44
C ASN A 263 19.23 -10.11 -9.25
N GLN A 264 18.15 -10.46 -8.54
CA GLN A 264 18.17 -11.32 -7.36
C GLN A 264 19.28 -10.92 -6.37
N THR A 265 19.39 -9.63 -6.06
CA THR A 265 20.47 -9.08 -5.24
C THR A 265 19.91 -8.19 -4.13
N ILE A 266 20.43 -8.36 -2.92
CA ILE A 266 20.17 -7.50 -1.77
C ILE A 266 21.32 -6.53 -1.63
N TYR A 267 21.02 -5.24 -1.58
CA TYR A 267 21.97 -4.20 -1.19
C TYR A 267 21.65 -3.75 0.22
N TYR A 268 22.66 -3.62 1.07
CA TYR A 268 22.44 -3.12 2.43
C TYR A 268 23.67 -2.38 2.97
N THR A 269 23.39 -1.48 3.92
CA THR A 269 24.39 -0.68 4.63
C THR A 269 24.50 -1.16 6.07
N ARG A 270 25.63 -0.90 6.73
CA ARG A 270 25.86 -1.27 8.13
C ARG A 270 26.33 -0.07 8.95
N TYR A 271 26.01 -0.05 10.24
CA TYR A 271 26.48 1.02 11.11
C TYR A 271 28.01 1.05 11.20
N ASN A 272 28.59 2.26 11.20
CA ASN A 272 30.04 2.47 11.21
C ASN A 272 30.79 1.74 10.08
N SER A 273 30.08 1.47 8.98
CA SER A 273 30.64 0.88 7.78
C SER A 273 31.25 1.96 6.88
N ASP A 274 32.23 1.57 6.08
CA ASP A 274 32.83 2.36 5.00
C ASP A 274 32.34 1.88 3.61
N ARG A 275 31.29 1.05 3.60
CA ARG A 275 30.85 0.32 2.41
C ARG A 275 29.37 -0.01 2.38
N VAL A 276 28.85 -0.14 1.17
CA VAL A 276 27.61 -0.84 0.84
C VAL A 276 27.97 -2.24 0.34
N VAL A 277 27.23 -3.25 0.78
CA VAL A 277 27.46 -4.65 0.41
C VAL A 277 26.30 -5.19 -0.42
N ALA A 278 26.62 -6.12 -1.32
CA ALA A 278 25.68 -6.85 -2.16
C ALA A 278 25.68 -8.34 -1.79
N LEU A 279 24.50 -8.92 -1.70
CA LEU A 279 24.28 -10.36 -1.52
C LEU A 279 23.37 -10.88 -2.61
N LYS A 280 23.87 -11.79 -3.45
CA LYS A 280 23.02 -12.48 -4.44
C LYS A 280 22.19 -13.57 -3.77
N PHE A 281 20.97 -13.79 -4.25
CA PHE A 281 20.08 -14.78 -3.68
C PHE A 281 20.68 -16.18 -3.77
N GLY A 282 20.65 -16.91 -2.66
CA GLY A 282 21.22 -18.25 -2.54
C GLY A 282 22.74 -18.29 -2.32
N GLU A 283 23.44 -17.15 -2.43
CA GLU A 283 24.84 -17.05 -2.02
C GLU A 283 24.95 -16.82 -0.51
N LYS A 284 26.10 -17.19 0.07
CA LYS A 284 26.38 -17.02 1.51
C LYS A 284 27.42 -15.94 1.81
N SER A 285 28.11 -15.48 0.77
CA SER A 285 29.15 -14.45 0.86
C SER A 285 28.62 -13.17 0.24
N VAL A 286 29.08 -12.05 0.78
CA VAL A 286 28.77 -10.72 0.25
C VAL A 286 29.93 -10.16 -0.54
N GLU A 287 29.59 -9.35 -1.53
CA GLU A 287 30.53 -8.56 -2.32
C GLU A 287 30.42 -7.09 -1.88
N ILE A 288 31.53 -6.35 -1.96
CA ILE A 288 31.48 -4.89 -1.79
C ILE A 288 30.81 -4.34 -3.06
N ALA A 289 29.79 -3.52 -2.90
CA ALA A 289 29.04 -2.91 -4.01
C ALA A 289 29.46 -1.45 -4.24
N ALA A 290 29.83 -0.75 -3.16
CA ALA A 290 30.35 0.61 -3.17
C ALA A 290 31.20 0.87 -1.91
N GLY A 291 32.18 1.76 -2.01
CA GLY A 291 33.10 2.08 -0.91
C GLY A 291 34.13 0.97 -0.66
N GLY A 292 34.46 0.71 0.61
CA GLY A 292 35.41 -0.32 1.03
C GLY A 292 36.90 0.07 0.90
N ASN A 293 37.15 1.35 0.65
CA ASN A 293 38.50 1.93 0.55
C ASN A 293 38.92 2.64 1.85
N GLY A 294 38.36 2.22 2.99
CA GLY A 294 38.51 2.88 4.28
C GLY A 294 37.52 4.04 4.46
N PRO A 295 37.26 4.44 5.72
CA PRO A 295 36.42 5.60 6.00
C PRO A 295 37.12 6.88 5.56
N GLY A 296 36.41 7.72 4.83
CA GLY A 296 36.91 9.01 4.35
C GLY A 296 35.94 9.68 3.38
N ASP A 297 36.33 10.84 2.87
CA ASP A 297 35.51 11.72 2.04
C ASP A 297 35.93 11.76 0.56
N ASP A 298 36.96 11.00 0.16
CA ASP A 298 37.29 10.80 -1.25
C ASP A 298 36.08 10.22 -2.01
N LEU A 299 36.00 10.45 -3.32
CA LEU A 299 34.86 10.02 -4.12
C LEU A 299 34.64 8.50 -4.10
N ASN A 300 35.72 7.72 -3.97
CA ASN A 300 35.66 6.25 -3.87
C ASN A 300 35.57 5.74 -2.42
N GLN A 301 35.42 6.63 -1.42
CA GLN A 301 35.25 6.30 -0.01
C GLN A 301 33.82 6.63 0.44
N LEU A 302 33.33 5.87 1.42
CA LEU A 302 32.09 6.15 2.12
C LEU A 302 32.38 6.26 3.61
N ASN A 303 31.55 7.00 4.32
CA ASN A 303 31.66 7.18 5.76
C ASN A 303 30.27 7.04 6.40
N ASN A 304 30.04 5.91 7.07
CA ASN A 304 28.78 5.57 7.72
C ASN A 304 27.55 5.77 6.81
N PRO A 305 27.48 5.07 5.66
CA PRO A 305 26.35 5.21 4.75
C PRO A 305 25.08 4.69 5.44
N SER A 306 24.02 5.49 5.46
CA SER A 306 22.82 5.18 6.23
C SER A 306 21.78 4.41 5.41
N ASP A 307 21.73 4.62 4.10
CA ASP A 307 20.72 4.00 3.24
C ASP A 307 21.20 3.86 1.79
N VAL A 308 20.57 2.94 1.05
CA VAL A 308 20.88 2.65 -0.36
C VAL A 308 19.62 2.29 -1.12
N THR A 309 19.53 2.75 -2.36
CA THR A 309 18.50 2.35 -3.33
C THR A 309 19.09 2.19 -4.73
N VAL A 310 18.31 1.66 -5.67
CA VAL A 310 18.75 1.38 -7.05
C VAL A 310 17.95 2.21 -8.05
N ASP A 311 18.64 3.00 -8.87
CA ASP A 311 18.08 3.54 -10.12
C ASP A 311 18.17 2.45 -11.19
N LYS A 312 17.09 1.69 -11.36
CA LYS A 312 17.04 0.57 -12.32
C LYS A 312 17.17 1.03 -13.78
N LYS A 313 16.73 2.24 -14.11
CA LYS A 313 16.79 2.76 -15.49
C LYS A 313 18.21 3.09 -15.90
N LYS A 314 19.02 3.59 -14.95
CA LYS A 314 20.41 3.99 -15.18
C LYS A 314 21.44 2.95 -14.72
N ASP A 315 20.99 1.89 -14.05
CA ASP A 315 21.83 0.84 -13.46
C ASP A 315 22.84 1.39 -12.43
N LEU A 316 22.33 2.25 -11.53
CA LEU A 316 23.11 2.95 -10.51
C LEU A 316 22.65 2.59 -9.10
N LEU A 317 23.59 2.51 -8.16
CA LEU A 317 23.30 2.62 -6.72
C LEU A 317 23.23 4.10 -6.37
N ILE A 318 22.21 4.49 -5.61
CA ILE A 318 22.10 5.81 -4.99
C ILE A 318 22.23 5.61 -3.48
N ILE A 319 23.19 6.28 -2.86
CA ILE A 319 23.64 6.00 -1.49
C ILE A 319 23.61 7.28 -0.67
N CYS A 320 22.97 7.22 0.49
CA CYS A 320 23.09 8.22 1.55
C CYS A 320 24.42 8.02 2.28
N ASP A 321 25.40 8.86 2.01
CA ASP A 321 26.73 8.84 2.65
C ASP A 321 26.72 9.81 3.85
N LYS A 322 25.98 9.42 4.90
CA LYS A 322 25.61 10.28 6.02
C LYS A 322 26.80 10.97 6.68
N GLY A 323 27.88 10.24 6.95
CA GLY A 323 29.07 10.79 7.61
C GLY A 323 29.84 11.81 6.77
N ASN A 324 29.58 11.88 5.47
CA ASN A 324 30.15 12.87 4.55
C ASN A 324 29.11 13.90 4.06
N GLU A 325 27.90 13.90 4.64
CA GLU A 325 26.83 14.85 4.35
C GLU A 325 26.52 14.96 2.84
N ARG A 326 26.42 13.82 2.17
CA ARG A 326 26.22 13.77 0.70
C ARG A 326 25.41 12.56 0.27
N VAL A 327 24.79 12.70 -0.90
CA VAL A 327 24.24 11.56 -1.65
C VAL A 327 25.12 11.34 -2.87
N VAL A 328 25.58 10.10 -3.03
CA VAL A 328 26.44 9.68 -4.13
C VAL A 328 25.77 8.62 -4.98
N GLN A 329 26.13 8.58 -6.26
CA GLN A 329 25.75 7.51 -7.17
C GLN A 329 26.95 6.69 -7.59
N TRP A 330 26.77 5.38 -7.73
CA TRP A 330 27.81 4.42 -8.14
C TRP A 330 27.30 3.50 -9.26
N SER A 331 28.16 3.18 -10.22
CA SER A 331 27.83 2.18 -11.25
C SER A 331 27.75 0.77 -10.65
N ARG A 332 26.66 0.05 -10.95
CA ARG A 332 26.50 -1.34 -10.50
C ARG A 332 27.36 -2.34 -11.26
N GLN A 333 27.76 -2.03 -12.51
CA GLN A 333 28.49 -2.98 -13.36
C GLN A 333 29.97 -3.07 -13.02
N ASN A 334 30.61 -1.93 -12.75
CA ASN A 334 32.06 -1.87 -12.58
C ASN A 334 32.49 -1.23 -11.25
N GLN A 335 31.56 -0.75 -10.41
CA GLN A 335 31.87 -0.05 -9.15
C GLN A 335 32.84 1.14 -9.34
N THR A 336 32.84 1.72 -10.54
CA THR A 336 33.69 2.85 -10.91
C THR A 336 32.85 4.09 -11.15
N SER A 337 33.53 5.25 -11.15
CA SER A 337 32.97 6.56 -11.44
C SER A 337 31.89 7.04 -10.45
N PRO A 338 32.21 7.06 -9.14
CA PRO A 338 31.32 7.65 -8.16
C PRO A 338 31.16 9.16 -8.38
N GLU A 339 29.92 9.62 -8.27
CA GLU A 339 29.58 11.03 -8.44
C GLU A 339 28.71 11.52 -7.28
N ILE A 340 28.97 12.75 -6.83
CA ILE A 340 28.14 13.43 -5.84
C ILE A 340 26.95 14.05 -6.57
N ILE A 341 25.74 13.63 -6.22
CA ILE A 341 24.51 14.15 -6.83
C ILE A 341 23.80 15.17 -5.94
N ILE A 342 23.99 15.08 -4.62
CA ILE A 342 23.54 16.07 -3.65
C ILE A 342 24.65 16.25 -2.61
N SER A 343 25.07 17.50 -2.37
CA SER A 343 26.10 17.86 -1.39
C SER A 343 25.51 18.66 -0.24
N LYS A 344 26.13 18.59 0.94
CA LYS A 344 25.72 19.33 2.15
C LYS A 344 24.31 18.96 2.58
N ILE A 345 24.08 17.66 2.73
CA ILE A 345 22.82 17.08 3.17
C ILE A 345 23.10 16.02 4.23
N GLU A 346 22.64 16.23 5.45
CA GLU A 346 22.67 15.22 6.52
C GLU A 346 21.59 14.17 6.23
N CYS A 347 21.85 13.30 5.26
CA CYS A 347 20.88 12.35 4.74
C CYS A 347 20.71 11.13 5.65
N ASN A 348 19.46 10.72 5.91
CA ASN A 348 19.16 9.49 6.65
C ASN A 348 18.66 8.36 5.75
N GLY A 349 17.77 8.65 4.82
CA GLY A 349 17.15 7.69 3.92
C GLY A 349 17.02 8.23 2.49
N VAL A 350 17.02 7.33 1.51
CA VAL A 350 16.91 7.67 0.08
C VAL A 350 15.97 6.73 -0.64
N THR A 351 15.15 7.29 -1.54
CA THR A 351 14.29 6.52 -2.42
C THR A 351 14.14 7.19 -3.78
N ILE A 352 13.64 6.46 -4.76
CA ILE A 352 13.45 6.93 -6.14
C ILE A 352 12.02 6.61 -6.56
N ASP A 353 11.36 7.56 -7.20
CA ASP A 353 10.03 7.32 -7.76
C ASP A 353 10.07 6.69 -9.18
N ASN A 354 8.90 6.41 -9.74
CA ASN A 354 8.80 5.78 -11.06
C ASN A 354 9.30 6.68 -12.21
N ASP A 355 9.39 7.99 -12.01
CA ASP A 355 9.94 8.91 -13.01
C ASP A 355 11.47 8.92 -12.96
N GLY A 356 12.05 8.66 -11.80
CA GLY A 356 13.49 8.69 -11.56
C GLY A 356 13.92 9.91 -10.74
N ASP A 357 12.97 10.60 -10.09
CA ASP A 357 13.27 11.66 -9.14
C ASP A 357 13.77 11.04 -7.82
N ILE A 358 14.80 11.65 -7.25
CA ILE A 358 15.46 11.16 -6.05
C ILE A 358 14.94 11.92 -4.84
N TYR A 359 14.47 11.20 -3.83
CA TYR A 359 13.97 11.75 -2.57
C TYR A 359 14.92 11.38 -1.44
N VAL A 360 15.19 12.33 -0.55
CA VAL A 360 16.17 12.17 0.53
C VAL A 360 15.60 12.78 1.81
N SER A 361 15.60 12.04 2.90
CA SER A 361 15.26 12.58 4.21
C SER A 361 16.50 13.24 4.83
N GLU A 362 16.33 14.45 5.36
CA GLU A 362 17.42 15.26 5.93
C GLU A 362 17.18 15.52 7.42
N GLU A 363 18.21 15.25 8.22
CA GLU A 363 18.21 15.42 9.67
C GLU A 363 18.21 16.90 10.05
N GLU A 364 19.16 17.70 9.56
CA GLU A 364 19.37 19.10 9.97
C GLU A 364 18.12 19.98 9.78
N THR A 365 17.46 19.87 8.62
CA THR A 365 16.28 20.71 8.33
C THR A 365 14.95 20.04 8.65
N HIS A 366 14.96 18.81 9.15
CA HIS A 366 13.78 17.99 9.42
C HIS A 366 12.80 17.99 8.23
N SER A 367 13.29 17.56 7.07
CA SER A 367 12.54 17.62 5.83
C SER A 367 12.83 16.47 4.90
N VAL A 368 11.97 16.27 3.90
CA VAL A 368 12.28 15.44 2.74
C VAL A 368 12.57 16.36 1.56
N LYS A 369 13.72 16.13 0.95
CA LYS A 369 14.20 16.77 -0.26
C LYS A 369 13.85 15.94 -1.48
N ARG A 370 13.65 16.61 -2.62
CA ARG A 370 13.55 16.01 -3.95
C ARG A 370 14.53 16.65 -4.90
N LEU A 371 15.30 15.83 -5.60
CA LEU A 371 16.09 16.19 -6.77
C LEU A 371 15.41 15.59 -8.00
N LYS A 372 14.92 16.45 -8.89
CA LYS A 372 14.31 16.01 -10.14
C LYS A 372 15.34 15.51 -11.13
N GLN A 373 14.98 14.53 -11.95
CA GLN A 373 15.89 14.02 -12.96
C GLN A 373 16.35 15.13 -13.93
N GLY A 374 17.67 15.28 -14.06
CA GLY A 374 18.28 16.29 -14.95
C GLY A 374 18.30 17.71 -14.39
N GLU A 375 17.74 17.93 -13.21
CA GLU A 375 17.89 19.20 -12.48
C GLU A 375 19.07 19.13 -11.50
N THR A 376 19.55 20.29 -11.08
CA THR A 376 20.56 20.44 -10.01
C THR A 376 19.96 21.03 -8.74
N LYS A 377 18.74 21.55 -8.83
CA LYS A 377 18.07 22.21 -7.71
C LYS A 377 17.34 21.18 -6.86
N VAL A 378 17.76 21.09 -5.62
CA VAL A 378 17.05 20.31 -4.60
C VAL A 378 15.91 21.13 -4.02
N THR A 379 14.74 20.52 -3.84
CA THR A 379 13.54 21.19 -3.32
C THR A 379 12.98 20.45 -2.13
N THR A 380 12.51 21.16 -1.10
CA THR A 380 11.78 20.54 0.01
C THR A 380 10.36 20.19 -0.43
N VAL A 381 9.96 18.93 -0.20
CA VAL A 381 8.66 18.38 -0.60
C VAL A 381 7.81 17.88 0.60
N ALA A 382 8.42 17.71 1.77
CA ALA A 382 7.72 17.45 3.03
C ALA A 382 8.53 18.06 4.20
N GLY A 383 7.84 18.55 5.24
CA GLY A 383 8.48 19.21 6.39
C GLY A 383 9.23 20.49 6.05
N GLY A 384 10.31 20.76 6.79
CA GLY A 384 11.12 21.99 6.63
C GLY A 384 10.64 23.20 7.44
N ASN A 385 9.63 23.01 8.29
CA ASN A 385 9.07 24.05 9.17
C ASN A 385 9.53 23.89 10.63
N GLY A 386 10.76 23.41 10.82
CA GLY A 386 11.34 23.07 12.12
C GLY A 386 10.99 21.66 12.62
N CYS A 387 11.59 21.25 13.73
CA CYS A 387 11.26 19.97 14.37
C CYS A 387 9.95 20.06 15.14
N GLY A 388 9.07 19.06 14.95
CA GLY A 388 7.86 18.95 15.75
C GLY A 388 6.84 17.95 15.21
N TYR A 389 5.63 18.05 15.75
CA TYR A 389 4.52 17.12 15.48
C TYR A 389 3.31 17.79 14.83
N ASN A 390 3.43 19.07 14.45
CA ASN A 390 2.40 19.71 13.64
C ASN A 390 2.27 18.97 12.30
N SER A 391 1.14 19.17 11.61
CA SER A 391 0.86 18.53 10.33
C SER A 391 1.88 18.95 9.25
N ASP A 392 2.48 20.12 9.36
CA ASP A 392 3.49 20.66 8.46
C ASP A 392 4.96 20.42 8.91
N GLN A 393 5.17 19.67 10.00
CA GLN A 393 6.49 19.42 10.60
C GLN A 393 6.87 17.93 10.59
N LEU A 394 8.18 17.69 10.52
CA LEU A 394 8.78 16.37 10.71
C LEU A 394 9.77 16.44 11.88
N ASN A 395 10.21 15.29 12.39
CA ASN A 395 11.21 15.24 13.44
C ASN A 395 12.20 14.10 13.21
N ASN A 396 13.38 14.48 12.71
CA ASN A 396 14.44 13.58 12.27
C ASN A 396 13.89 12.47 11.35
N PRO A 397 13.43 12.83 10.13
CA PRO A 397 12.89 11.84 9.20
C PRO A 397 13.99 10.85 8.80
N ALA A 398 13.67 9.55 8.84
CA ALA A 398 14.61 8.48 8.52
C ALA A 398 14.17 7.74 7.27
N TYR A 399 13.25 6.79 7.41
CA TYR A 399 12.77 5.98 6.30
C TYR A 399 11.74 6.74 5.48
N ILE A 400 11.91 6.70 4.16
CA ILE A 400 11.02 7.34 3.21
C ILE A 400 10.63 6.37 2.09
N PHE A 401 9.40 6.50 1.62
CA PHE A 401 8.89 5.75 0.48
C PHE A 401 8.01 6.66 -0.37
N VAL A 402 8.06 6.50 -1.69
CA VAL A 402 7.20 7.23 -2.63
C VAL A 402 6.32 6.23 -3.36
N ASP A 403 4.99 6.42 -3.25
CA ASP A 403 4.02 5.56 -3.92
C ASP A 403 3.84 5.92 -5.40
N LYS A 404 3.04 5.11 -6.12
CA LYS A 404 2.73 5.34 -7.54
C LYS A 404 1.95 6.63 -7.80
N GLN A 405 1.33 7.23 -6.78
CA GLN A 405 0.64 8.51 -6.84
C GLN A 405 1.54 9.69 -6.44
N TYR A 406 2.84 9.44 -6.22
CA TYR A 406 3.82 10.41 -5.74
C TYR A 406 3.53 10.93 -4.34
N SER A 407 2.76 10.19 -3.53
CA SER A 407 2.66 10.47 -2.10
C SER A 407 3.92 10.01 -1.39
N ILE A 408 4.39 10.80 -0.45
CA ILE A 408 5.63 10.54 0.29
C ILE A 408 5.25 10.06 1.68
N TYR A 409 5.61 8.82 2.00
CA TYR A 409 5.51 8.28 3.34
C TYR A 409 6.83 8.54 4.06
N VAL A 410 6.73 9.09 5.27
CA VAL A 410 7.89 9.51 6.06
C VAL A 410 7.75 8.95 7.46
N CYS A 411 8.70 8.11 7.85
CA CYS A 411 8.85 7.65 9.22
C CYS A 411 9.77 8.58 9.99
N ASN A 412 9.24 9.21 11.04
CA ASN A 412 10.00 10.05 11.96
C ASN A 412 10.74 9.17 12.98
N PHE A 413 12.05 9.39 13.12
CA PHE A 413 12.90 8.65 14.04
C PHE A 413 12.50 8.90 15.51
N LYS A 414 11.97 10.10 15.82
CA LYS A 414 11.52 10.46 17.17
C LYS A 414 10.00 10.32 17.32
N TYR A 415 9.60 9.36 18.17
CA TYR A 415 8.24 8.89 18.52
C TYR A 415 7.51 8.06 17.47
N GLY A 416 8.22 7.59 16.44
CA GLY A 416 7.74 6.57 15.51
C GLY A 416 6.48 6.93 14.73
N ARG A 417 6.25 8.23 14.54
CA ARG A 417 5.15 8.76 13.74
C ARG A 417 5.45 8.51 12.26
N VAL A 418 4.51 7.91 11.54
CA VAL A 418 4.53 7.84 10.08
C VAL A 418 3.51 8.82 9.53
N THR A 419 3.94 9.64 8.58
CA THR A 419 3.09 10.62 7.88
C THR A 419 3.08 10.36 6.37
N LYS A 420 1.92 10.53 5.74
CA LYS A 420 1.74 10.50 4.28
C LYS A 420 1.52 11.92 3.78
N TRP A 421 2.38 12.35 2.87
CA TRP A 421 2.33 13.66 2.24
C TRP A 421 1.87 13.48 0.81
N ILE A 422 0.64 13.90 0.50
CA ILE A 422 0.14 13.87 -0.87
C ILE A 422 0.99 14.81 -1.71
N LYS A 423 1.20 14.48 -2.99
CA LYS A 423 1.96 15.32 -3.94
C LYS A 423 1.57 16.80 -3.82
N ASP A 424 2.59 17.64 -3.64
CA ASP A 424 2.50 19.10 -3.49
C ASP A 424 1.73 19.61 -2.24
N ALA A 425 1.30 18.72 -1.33
CA ALA A 425 0.68 19.09 -0.07
C ALA A 425 1.66 19.85 0.84
N LYS A 426 1.11 20.72 1.70
CA LYS A 426 1.88 21.46 2.72
C LYS A 426 1.84 20.81 4.10
N GLU A 427 1.01 19.79 4.23
CA GLU A 427 0.74 19.10 5.48
C GLU A 427 0.71 17.59 5.22
N GLY A 428 1.30 16.84 6.14
CA GLY A 428 1.26 15.39 6.19
C GLY A 428 0.02 14.89 6.93
N ILE A 429 -0.59 13.86 6.38
CA ILE A 429 -1.65 13.07 6.99
C ILE A 429 -0.98 12.06 7.92
N ILE A 430 -1.42 11.99 9.18
CA ILE A 430 -0.91 10.99 10.12
C ILE A 430 -1.41 9.61 9.67
N VAL A 431 -0.49 8.70 9.37
CA VAL A 431 -0.81 7.29 9.09
C VAL A 431 -0.78 6.49 10.38
N THR A 432 0.24 6.74 11.20
CA THR A 432 0.32 6.18 12.54
C THR A 432 1.14 7.07 13.44
N GLU A 433 0.76 7.13 14.71
CA GLU A 433 1.57 7.70 15.77
C GLU A 433 1.40 6.87 17.04
N LYS A 434 2.46 6.78 17.85
CA LYS A 434 2.35 6.21 19.17
C LYS A 434 1.65 7.22 20.08
N GLN A 435 0.45 6.89 20.58
CA GLN A 435 -0.23 7.73 21.57
C GLN A 435 0.60 7.76 22.87
N ASN A 436 0.77 8.97 23.43
CA ASN A 436 1.52 9.23 24.67
C ASN A 436 2.95 8.67 24.66
N PRO A 437 3.87 9.22 23.84
CA PRO A 437 5.28 8.93 24.03
C PRO A 437 5.68 9.50 25.40
N ASP A 438 5.86 8.63 26.39
CA ASP A 438 6.54 9.03 27.62
C ASP A 438 7.94 9.51 27.22
N ASP A 439 8.34 10.70 27.65
CA ASP A 439 9.69 11.23 27.39
C ASP A 439 10.78 10.36 28.05
N SER A 440 10.40 9.38 28.87
CA SER A 440 11.28 8.32 29.38
C SER A 440 11.60 7.21 28.37
N ILE A 441 10.92 7.16 27.22
CA ILE A 441 11.13 6.14 26.18
C ILE A 441 12.52 6.31 25.55
N SER A 442 13.34 5.28 25.69
CA SER A 442 14.72 5.28 25.21
C SER A 442 14.77 5.36 23.69
N TRP A 443 15.81 6.00 23.13
CA TRP A 443 16.21 6.05 21.70
C TRP A 443 16.33 4.68 21.00
N TRP A 444 16.12 3.60 21.74
CA TRP A 444 16.07 2.22 21.30
C TRP A 444 14.64 1.73 20.98
N ASP A 445 13.59 2.37 21.50
CA ASP A 445 12.18 1.96 21.36
C ASP A 445 11.47 2.53 20.11
N TYR A 446 12.25 3.08 19.18
CA TYR A 446 11.76 3.76 17.99
C TYR A 446 11.76 2.83 16.78
N PRO A 447 10.91 3.11 15.77
CA PRO A 447 10.90 2.28 14.59
C PRO A 447 12.25 2.31 13.87
N SER A 448 12.70 1.12 13.53
CA SER A 448 14.03 0.85 12.99
C SER A 448 13.99 0.56 11.49
N GLY A 449 12.82 0.61 10.86
CA GLY A 449 12.58 0.37 9.45
C GLY A 449 11.12 0.60 9.08
N MET A 450 10.88 0.95 7.82
CA MET A 450 9.53 1.09 7.26
C MET A 450 9.52 0.51 5.84
N ALA A 451 8.49 -0.26 5.52
CA ALA A 451 8.23 -0.76 4.17
C ALA A 451 6.75 -0.60 3.84
N ILE A 452 6.43 -0.47 2.55
CA ILE A 452 5.06 -0.35 2.06
C ILE A 452 4.83 -1.46 1.05
N ASP A 453 3.72 -2.18 1.20
CA ASP A 453 3.33 -3.23 0.26
C ASP A 453 2.66 -2.64 -0.99
N HIS A 454 2.34 -3.49 -1.96
CA HIS A 454 1.70 -3.04 -3.20
C HIS A 454 0.24 -2.56 -3.01
N PHE A 455 -0.35 -2.80 -1.84
CA PHE A 455 -1.68 -2.35 -1.44
C PHE A 455 -1.67 -1.00 -0.74
N GLY A 456 -0.48 -0.47 -0.41
CA GLY A 456 -0.32 0.78 0.33
C GLY A 456 -0.39 0.61 1.85
N ASN A 457 -0.34 -0.61 2.37
CA ASN A 457 -0.22 -0.85 3.80
C ASN A 457 1.20 -0.52 4.26
N VAL A 458 1.29 0.14 5.41
CA VAL A 458 2.55 0.54 6.02
C VAL A 458 2.97 -0.51 7.04
N TYR A 459 4.19 -1.01 6.90
CA TYR A 459 4.84 -1.92 7.82
C TYR A 459 5.97 -1.18 8.51
N VAL A 460 6.07 -1.33 9.82
CA VAL A 460 7.11 -0.71 10.63
C VAL A 460 7.70 -1.76 11.56
N SER A 461 9.02 -1.85 11.59
CA SER A 461 9.75 -2.69 12.54
C SER A 461 9.97 -1.93 13.85
N GLU A 462 9.60 -2.58 14.95
CA GLU A 462 9.81 -2.07 16.30
C GLU A 462 10.89 -2.91 16.98
N ILE A 463 12.14 -2.46 16.88
CA ILE A 463 13.34 -3.22 17.28
C ILE A 463 13.27 -3.73 18.73
N ASN A 464 12.90 -2.89 19.69
CA ASN A 464 12.86 -3.27 21.10
C ASN A 464 11.65 -4.12 21.48
N GLN A 465 10.50 -3.86 20.85
CA GLN A 465 9.31 -4.69 21.02
C GLN A 465 9.46 -6.03 20.28
N ASN A 466 10.56 -6.21 19.54
CA ASN A 466 10.90 -7.36 18.75
C ASN A 466 9.73 -7.79 17.87
N ARG A 467 9.13 -6.86 17.14
CA ARG A 467 7.93 -7.13 16.33
C ARG A 467 7.87 -6.25 15.09
N ILE A 468 7.04 -6.66 14.14
CA ILE A 468 6.69 -5.87 12.97
C ILE A 468 5.19 -5.62 13.03
N VAL A 469 4.83 -4.35 12.92
CA VAL A 469 3.46 -3.86 13.03
C VAL A 469 3.03 -3.30 11.68
N ARG A 470 1.78 -3.53 11.32
CA ARG A 470 1.18 -3.03 10.09
C ARG A 470 0.05 -2.06 10.40
N TRP A 471 -0.02 -1.00 9.60
CA TRP A 471 -1.14 -0.06 9.55
C TRP A 471 -1.72 -0.03 8.14
N SER A 472 -3.04 -0.12 8.04
CA SER A 472 -3.76 0.17 6.80
C SER A 472 -4.16 1.65 6.77
N GLU A 473 -4.44 2.19 5.58
CA GLU A 473 -4.67 3.63 5.33
C GLU A 473 -5.81 4.25 6.17
N LYS A 474 -6.68 3.43 6.78
CA LYS A 474 -7.83 3.85 7.58
C LYS A 474 -7.81 3.36 9.03
N SER A 475 -6.78 2.64 9.46
CA SER A 475 -6.75 2.06 10.81
C SER A 475 -6.17 3.05 11.82
N GLU A 476 -6.89 3.26 12.92
CA GLU A 476 -6.39 4.01 14.08
C GLU A 476 -5.42 3.17 14.93
N GLU A 477 -5.40 1.85 14.73
CA GLU A 477 -4.56 0.91 15.49
C GLU A 477 -3.63 0.10 14.57
N GLY A 478 -2.43 -0.19 15.08
CA GLY A 478 -1.45 -1.04 14.40
C GLY A 478 -1.66 -2.51 14.75
N TYR A 479 -1.64 -3.37 13.74
CA TYR A 479 -1.75 -4.82 13.91
C TYR A 479 -0.37 -5.46 13.90
N VAL A 480 -0.01 -6.17 14.97
CA VAL A 480 1.23 -6.92 14.98
C VAL A 480 1.11 -8.09 14.00
N VAL A 481 1.91 -8.07 12.94
CA VAL A 481 1.89 -9.11 11.90
C VAL A 481 2.93 -10.20 12.14
N MET A 482 4.03 -9.85 12.80
CA MET A 482 5.09 -10.79 13.14
C MET A 482 5.70 -10.43 14.49
N TYR A 483 5.96 -11.48 15.28
CA TYR A 483 6.80 -11.39 16.47
C TYR A 483 8.15 -12.01 16.16
N GLY A 484 9.20 -11.34 16.59
CA GLY A 484 10.48 -11.96 16.80
C GLY A 484 10.44 -12.84 18.05
N GLY A 485 11.31 -13.83 18.12
CA GLY A 485 11.39 -14.67 19.31
C GLY A 485 12.39 -14.11 20.32
N ASN A 486 12.09 -14.39 21.59
CA ASN A 486 13.05 -14.29 22.69
C ASN A 486 13.32 -15.69 23.28
N GLY A 487 13.16 -16.75 22.49
CA GLY A 487 13.14 -18.14 22.96
C GLY A 487 11.90 -18.56 23.78
N GLN A 488 10.90 -17.68 23.99
CA GLN A 488 9.71 -17.96 24.82
C GLN A 488 8.42 -18.22 24.04
N ARG A 489 8.31 -17.75 22.79
CA ARG A 489 7.17 -18.01 21.90
C ARG A 489 7.68 -18.31 20.49
N PRO A 490 7.56 -19.56 20.01
CA PRO A 490 7.81 -19.90 18.62
C PRO A 490 6.74 -19.27 17.69
N PRO A 491 7.10 -18.96 16.43
CA PRO A 491 8.44 -19.07 15.85
C PRO A 491 9.37 -17.90 16.21
N ASP A 492 10.66 -18.21 16.34
CA ASP A 492 11.72 -17.21 16.59
C ASP A 492 12.21 -16.63 15.26
N LEU A 493 11.40 -15.76 14.65
CA LEU A 493 11.61 -15.30 13.27
C LEU A 493 12.84 -14.38 13.16
N PHE A 494 12.98 -13.46 14.11
CA PHE A 494 14.06 -12.49 14.19
C PHE A 494 14.24 -11.98 15.62
N ARG A 495 15.34 -11.27 15.89
CA ARG A 495 15.64 -10.62 17.16
C ARG A 495 16.16 -9.19 16.93
N GLY A 496 15.31 -8.21 17.23
CA GLY A 496 15.61 -6.82 16.95
C GLY A 496 15.51 -6.52 15.46
N PRO A 497 14.30 -6.55 14.87
CA PRO A 497 14.12 -6.23 13.46
C PRO A 497 14.58 -4.79 13.20
N GLY A 498 15.46 -4.61 12.22
CA GLY A 498 16.01 -3.35 11.75
C GLY A 498 15.28 -2.86 10.50
N ALA A 499 16.05 -2.50 9.47
CA ALA A 499 15.51 -2.18 8.16
C ALA A 499 14.70 -3.37 7.57
N ILE A 500 13.60 -3.05 6.89
CA ILE A 500 12.70 -4.02 6.27
C ILE A 500 12.40 -3.64 4.82
N SER A 501 12.19 -4.62 3.96
CA SER A 501 11.80 -4.40 2.56
C SER A 501 11.03 -5.60 2.02
N PHE A 502 10.16 -5.37 1.03
CA PHE A 502 9.47 -6.44 0.30
C PHE A 502 10.16 -6.72 -1.03
N ASP A 503 10.06 -7.97 -1.50
CA ASP A 503 10.19 -8.28 -2.91
C ASP A 503 8.84 -8.13 -3.65
N ARG A 504 8.89 -8.25 -4.98
CA ARG A 504 7.70 -8.26 -5.86
C ARG A 504 6.71 -9.39 -5.60
N GLU A 505 7.10 -10.44 -4.90
CA GLU A 505 6.21 -11.55 -4.52
C GLU A 505 5.54 -11.29 -3.16
N GLY A 506 5.94 -10.25 -2.43
CA GLY A 506 5.44 -9.94 -1.09
C GLY A 506 6.20 -10.68 0.03
N ASN A 507 7.30 -11.35 -0.27
CA ASN A 507 8.17 -11.91 0.76
C ASN A 507 8.85 -10.76 1.51
N LEU A 508 8.91 -10.88 2.82
CA LEU A 508 9.50 -9.87 3.68
C LEU A 508 10.98 -10.17 3.95
N TYR A 509 11.81 -9.17 3.74
CA TYR A 509 13.23 -9.18 4.11
C TYR A 509 13.41 -8.31 5.34
N VAL A 510 14.06 -8.86 6.36
CA VAL A 510 14.29 -8.18 7.64
C VAL A 510 15.78 -8.25 7.98
N ALA A 511 16.36 -7.10 8.31
CA ALA A 511 17.62 -7.06 9.02
C ALA A 511 17.42 -7.50 10.47
N ASP A 512 17.97 -8.65 10.83
CA ASP A 512 17.87 -9.22 12.17
C ASP A 512 19.10 -8.79 12.97
N ASN A 513 19.03 -7.57 13.54
CA ASN A 513 20.19 -6.85 14.03
C ASN A 513 20.85 -7.51 15.24
N PHE A 514 20.09 -8.09 16.18
CA PHE A 514 20.68 -8.74 17.35
C PHE A 514 21.21 -10.15 17.06
N LEU A 515 20.91 -10.71 15.88
CA LEU A 515 21.48 -11.97 15.40
C LEU A 515 22.42 -11.79 14.21
N HIS A 516 22.77 -10.55 13.86
CA HIS A 516 23.76 -10.19 12.84
C HIS A 516 23.51 -10.87 11.47
N ARG A 517 22.24 -10.96 11.06
CA ARG A 517 21.82 -11.69 9.85
C ARG A 517 20.74 -10.96 9.06
N ILE A 518 20.58 -11.33 7.79
CA ILE A 518 19.42 -10.93 6.99
C ILE A 518 18.53 -12.15 6.82
N VAL A 519 17.25 -11.98 7.13
CA VAL A 519 16.25 -13.04 7.03
C VAL A 519 15.24 -12.73 5.94
N LYS A 520 14.85 -13.77 5.19
CA LYS A 520 13.70 -13.76 4.28
C LYS A 520 12.59 -14.59 4.90
N ILE A 521 11.40 -14.01 4.92
CA ILE A 521 10.18 -14.64 5.40
C ILE A 521 9.23 -14.69 4.20
N ASP A 522 8.96 -15.90 3.72
CA ASP A 522 8.13 -16.08 2.54
C ASP A 522 6.67 -15.74 2.85
N VAL A 523 5.99 -15.12 1.89
CA VAL A 523 4.55 -14.94 1.96
C VAL A 523 3.88 -16.32 1.95
N ASP A 524 2.96 -16.54 2.88
CA ASP A 524 2.09 -17.71 2.92
C ASP A 524 0.93 -17.48 1.97
N VAL A 525 0.92 -18.24 0.87
CA VAL A 525 -0.10 -18.19 -0.18
C VAL A 525 -1.24 -19.18 0.04
N ASN A 526 -1.33 -19.82 1.21
CA ASN A 526 -2.33 -20.86 1.52
C ASN A 526 -3.55 -20.38 2.32
#